data_AF-A0A1C4V5S5-F1
#
_entry.id   AF-A0A1C4V5S5-F1
#
_cell.length_a   1.000
_cell.length_b   1.000
_cell.length_c   1.000
_cell.angle_alpha   90.00
_cell.angle_beta   90.00
_cell.angle_gamma   90.00
#
_symmetry.space_group_name_H-M   'P 1'
#
loop_
_entity.id
_entity.type
_entity.pdbx_description
1 polymer ?
#
loop_
_entity_poly.entity_id
_entity_poly.type
_entity_poly.pdbx_seq_one_letter_code
_entity_poly.pdbx_strand_id
1 'polypeptide(L)'
;MRLDIEPEVFRSGDPTTVTHLIALVVQGQHDWRPGLTVALLAGRFIQRHAPVYAEFMEKALVEAANPVPPAPRVARVEAANLREIFLDLRKAAVLIVENVLGEGNFVGAVAAALGDQRIVEALKDENGWLRLGGPGGFGQMPALAVRECDGFKLVKRVAMVVDSDRSEHGQESPRQKTVEKARLAGVDEIHMLAWRMMENYVPFRVWHRHFPVKDEQISKLRGMIPQQRGYHNLKKEFGSRMPKQMFPDDLSLSEDDFAELGPDVVAELRELLAMIHRIL
;
A
#
# COMPACT_ATOMS: atom_id res chain seq x y z
N MET A 1 -6.05 6.57 -4.30
CA MET A 1 -6.39 7.96 -3.95
C MET A 1 -7.32 8.47 -5.02
N ARG A 2 -8.42 9.09 -4.61
CA ARG A 2 -9.36 9.68 -5.55
C ARG A 2 -9.01 11.13 -5.81
N LEU A 3 -9.05 11.53 -7.07
CA LEU A 3 -8.89 12.92 -7.46
C LEU A 3 -10.26 13.61 -7.43
N ASP A 4 -10.30 14.78 -6.81
CA ASP A 4 -11.41 15.73 -6.90
C ASP A 4 -10.92 16.93 -7.70
N ILE A 5 -11.18 16.89 -9.01
CA ILE A 5 -10.66 17.87 -9.96
C ILE A 5 -11.70 18.95 -10.18
N GLU A 6 -11.36 20.18 -9.84
CA GLU A 6 -12.29 21.30 -9.99
C GLU A 6 -12.56 21.62 -11.47
N PRO A 7 -13.78 22.09 -11.80
CA PRO A 7 -14.15 22.49 -13.16
C PRO A 7 -13.16 23.44 -13.83
N GLU A 8 -12.56 24.35 -13.06
CA GLU A 8 -11.71 25.42 -13.57
C GLU A 8 -10.37 24.90 -14.10
N VAL A 9 -9.91 23.74 -13.60
CA VAL A 9 -8.71 23.06 -14.12
C VAL A 9 -8.82 22.80 -15.62
N PHE A 10 -10.02 22.43 -16.11
CA PHE A 10 -10.25 22.14 -17.53
C PHE A 10 -10.45 23.39 -18.40
N ARG A 11 -10.61 24.58 -17.79
CA ARG A 11 -10.80 25.84 -18.51
C ARG A 11 -9.52 26.66 -18.62
N SER A 12 -8.79 26.77 -17.52
CA SER A 12 -7.63 27.66 -17.39
C SER A 12 -6.35 26.94 -16.97
N GLY A 13 -6.41 25.65 -16.62
CA GLY A 13 -5.22 24.86 -16.33
C GLY A 13 -4.32 24.68 -17.55
N ASP A 14 -3.01 24.54 -17.29
CA ASP A 14 -2.04 24.23 -18.35
C ASP A 14 -2.43 22.92 -19.06
N PRO A 15 -2.70 22.94 -20.38
CA PRO A 15 -3.25 21.77 -21.06
C PRO A 15 -2.36 20.52 -20.99
N THR A 16 -1.05 20.71 -20.98
CA THR A 16 -0.08 19.61 -20.88
C THR A 16 -0.20 18.93 -19.52
N THR A 17 -0.23 19.72 -18.44
CA THR A 17 -0.35 19.20 -17.07
C THR A 17 -1.68 18.51 -16.84
N VAL A 18 -2.80 19.08 -17.32
CA VAL A 18 -4.12 18.43 -17.22
C VAL A 18 -4.15 17.11 -17.99
N THR A 19 -3.58 17.08 -19.20
CA THR A 19 -3.51 15.85 -20.01
C THR A 19 -2.70 14.76 -19.31
N HIS A 20 -1.55 15.10 -18.73
CA HIS A 20 -0.76 14.13 -17.96
C HIS A 20 -1.47 13.68 -16.69
N LEU A 21 -2.19 14.56 -16.00
CA LEU A 21 -2.99 14.18 -14.83
C LEU A 21 -4.07 13.14 -15.21
N ILE A 22 -4.78 13.35 -16.33
CA ILE A 22 -5.75 12.39 -16.85
C ILE A 22 -5.07 11.08 -17.25
N ALA A 23 -3.85 11.12 -17.80
CA ALA A 23 -3.09 9.91 -18.11
C ALA A 23 -2.83 9.03 -16.87
N LEU A 24 -2.52 9.64 -15.70
CA LEU A 24 -2.36 8.88 -14.45
C LEU A 24 -3.65 8.16 -14.02
N VAL A 25 -4.80 8.77 -14.28
CA VAL A 25 -6.12 8.16 -14.02
C VAL A 25 -6.40 7.02 -15.00
N VAL A 26 -6.15 7.24 -16.30
CA VAL A 26 -6.33 6.23 -17.35
C VAL A 26 -5.46 5.00 -17.09
N GLN A 27 -4.25 5.20 -16.57
CA GLN A 27 -3.34 4.14 -16.17
C GLN A 27 -3.81 3.38 -14.92
N GLY A 28 -4.79 3.88 -14.18
CA GLY A 28 -5.28 3.28 -12.93
C GLY A 28 -4.50 3.68 -11.68
N GLN A 29 -3.46 4.52 -11.81
CA GLN A 29 -2.68 5.00 -10.67
C GLN A 29 -3.55 5.74 -9.66
N HIS A 30 -4.49 6.55 -10.16
CA HIS A 30 -5.47 7.28 -9.34
C HIS A 30 -6.90 6.98 -9.77
N ASP A 31 -7.81 7.05 -8.80
CA ASP A 31 -9.25 6.96 -9.08
C ASP A 31 -9.81 8.36 -9.39
N TRP A 32 -10.80 8.44 -10.27
CA TRP A 32 -11.47 9.69 -10.59
C TRP A 32 -12.93 9.39 -10.92
N ARG A 33 -13.82 9.96 -10.12
CA ARG A 33 -15.27 9.79 -10.22
C ARG A 33 -15.91 11.18 -10.28
N PRO A 34 -15.79 11.89 -11.41
CA PRO A 34 -16.27 13.26 -11.52
C PRO A 34 -17.79 13.32 -11.47
N GLY A 35 -18.33 14.44 -10.99
CA GLY A 35 -19.73 14.78 -11.26
C GLY A 35 -19.95 15.15 -12.72
N LEU A 36 -21.21 15.12 -13.18
CA LEU A 36 -21.59 15.34 -14.59
C LEU A 36 -20.98 16.62 -15.21
N THR A 37 -21.03 17.74 -14.49
CA THR A 37 -20.47 19.02 -14.97
C THR A 37 -18.97 18.93 -15.24
N VAL A 38 -18.23 18.27 -14.34
CA VAL A 38 -16.77 18.11 -14.48
C VAL A 38 -16.47 17.15 -15.64
N ALA A 39 -17.20 16.05 -15.75
CA ALA A 39 -17.03 15.08 -16.83
C ALA A 39 -17.27 15.71 -18.22
N LEU A 40 -18.29 16.55 -18.38
CA LEU A 40 -18.57 17.25 -19.64
C LEU A 40 -17.45 18.24 -20.03
N LEU A 41 -16.90 18.97 -19.06
CA LEU A 41 -15.79 19.89 -19.29
C LEU A 41 -14.51 19.13 -19.67
N ALA A 42 -14.21 18.06 -18.94
CA ALA A 42 -13.09 17.17 -19.23
C ALA A 42 -13.22 16.55 -20.64
N GLY A 43 -14.41 16.09 -21.02
CA GLY A 43 -14.66 15.54 -22.35
C GLY A 43 -14.35 16.53 -23.47
N ARG A 44 -14.81 17.79 -23.36
CA ARG A 44 -14.48 18.85 -24.34
C ARG A 44 -12.99 19.17 -24.36
N PHE A 45 -12.35 19.21 -23.20
CA PHE A 45 -10.91 19.44 -23.08
C PHE A 45 -10.13 18.33 -23.79
N ILE A 46 -10.43 17.07 -23.52
CA ILE A 46 -9.75 15.89 -24.09
C ILE A 46 -9.96 15.79 -25.59
N GLN A 47 -11.17 16.05 -26.11
CA GLN A 47 -11.43 16.09 -27.54
C GLN A 47 -10.52 17.10 -28.28
N ARG A 48 -10.12 18.19 -27.62
CA ARG A 48 -9.24 19.20 -28.22
C ARG A 48 -7.77 18.89 -28.03
N HIS A 49 -7.36 18.43 -26.85
CA HIS A 49 -5.96 18.38 -26.45
C HIS A 49 -5.35 16.97 -26.42
N ALA A 50 -6.17 15.93 -26.25
CA ALA A 50 -5.70 14.54 -26.17
C ALA A 50 -6.74 13.52 -26.67
N PRO A 51 -7.13 13.54 -27.97
CA PRO A 51 -8.21 12.70 -28.50
C PRO A 51 -8.04 11.19 -28.25
N VAL A 52 -6.80 10.73 -28.03
CA VAL A 52 -6.48 9.34 -27.64
C VAL A 52 -7.21 8.88 -26.38
N TYR A 53 -7.62 9.78 -25.49
CA TYR A 53 -8.37 9.45 -24.27
C TYR A 53 -9.90 9.65 -24.41
N ALA A 54 -10.42 9.82 -25.63
CA ALA A 54 -11.86 10.06 -25.84
C ALA A 54 -12.75 8.92 -25.32
N GLU A 55 -12.38 7.67 -25.58
CA GLU A 55 -13.15 6.49 -25.09
C GLU A 55 -13.22 6.45 -23.56
N PHE A 56 -12.12 6.79 -22.89
CA PHE A 56 -12.10 6.88 -21.43
C PHE A 56 -13.02 8.00 -20.91
N MET A 57 -13.06 9.15 -21.58
CA MET A 57 -13.98 10.23 -21.21
C MET A 57 -15.45 9.87 -21.41
N GLU A 58 -15.79 9.11 -22.46
CA GLU A 58 -17.16 8.62 -22.67
C GLU A 58 -17.59 7.71 -21.51
N LYS A 59 -16.73 6.78 -21.08
CA LYS A 59 -16.97 5.94 -19.91
C LYS A 59 -17.11 6.78 -18.63
N ALA A 60 -16.22 7.74 -18.42
CA ALA A 60 -16.28 8.63 -17.25
C ALA A 60 -17.57 9.45 -17.22
N LEU A 61 -18.11 9.86 -18.38
CA LEU A 61 -19.38 10.58 -18.48
C LEU A 61 -20.58 9.69 -18.10
N VAL A 62 -20.57 8.43 -18.52
CA VAL A 62 -21.59 7.45 -18.11
C VAL A 62 -21.51 7.20 -16.60
N GLU A 63 -20.31 6.99 -16.08
CA GLU A 63 -20.07 6.76 -14.65
C GLU A 63 -20.44 7.96 -13.78
N ALA A 64 -20.35 9.18 -14.30
CA ALA A 64 -20.72 10.40 -13.58
C ALA A 64 -22.22 10.49 -13.23
N ALA A 65 -23.05 9.63 -13.81
CA ALA A 65 -24.47 9.49 -13.44
C ALA A 65 -24.69 8.64 -12.18
N ASN A 66 -23.69 7.86 -11.76
CA ASN A 66 -23.76 7.00 -10.59
C ASN A 66 -23.38 7.76 -9.31
N PRO A 67 -23.93 7.36 -8.14
CA PRO A 67 -23.47 7.88 -6.86
C PRO A 67 -21.97 7.63 -6.67
N VAL A 68 -21.24 8.67 -6.27
CA VAL A 68 -19.82 8.56 -5.98
C VAL A 68 -19.64 7.80 -4.67
N PRO A 69 -19.00 6.60 -4.66
CA PRO A 69 -18.78 5.84 -3.43
C PRO A 69 -17.88 6.65 -2.48
N PRO A 70 -17.87 6.38 -1.17
CA PRO A 70 -16.87 6.99 -0.29
C PRO A 70 -15.45 6.58 -0.74
N ALA A 71 -14.50 7.52 -0.70
CA ALA A 71 -13.09 7.21 -0.91
C ALA A 71 -12.34 7.41 0.41
N PRO A 72 -11.39 6.53 0.73
CA PRO A 72 -10.64 6.62 1.99
C PRO A 72 -9.71 7.84 2.02
N ARG A 73 -9.30 8.35 0.85
CA ARG A 73 -8.58 9.62 0.72
C ARG A 73 -8.87 10.31 -0.61
N VAL A 74 -9.05 11.63 -0.54
CA VAL A 74 -9.34 12.50 -1.68
C VAL A 74 -8.26 13.57 -1.80
N ALA A 75 -7.72 13.77 -3.00
CA ALA A 75 -6.81 14.87 -3.33
C ALA A 75 -7.55 15.90 -4.19
N ARG A 76 -7.69 17.12 -3.65
CA ARG A 76 -8.35 18.23 -4.34
C ARG A 76 -7.37 18.92 -5.30
N VAL A 77 -7.72 18.92 -6.58
CA VAL A 77 -6.94 19.52 -7.67
C VAL A 77 -7.65 20.79 -8.11
N GLU A 78 -6.99 21.93 -7.90
CA GLU A 78 -7.46 23.26 -8.25
C GLU A 78 -6.55 23.86 -9.33
N ALA A 79 -7.05 24.82 -10.11
CA ALA A 79 -6.22 25.48 -11.12
C ALA A 79 -4.97 26.14 -10.52
N ALA A 80 -5.09 26.70 -9.31
CA ALA A 80 -4.01 27.39 -8.61
C ALA A 80 -2.89 26.45 -8.12
N ASN A 81 -3.20 25.17 -7.85
CA ASN A 81 -2.25 24.19 -7.32
C ASN A 81 -1.88 23.09 -8.32
N LEU A 82 -2.49 23.09 -9.51
CA LEU A 82 -2.42 22.03 -10.53
C LEU A 82 -1.00 21.51 -10.77
N ARG A 83 -0.02 22.40 -10.93
CA ARG A 83 1.37 22.00 -11.20
C ARG A 83 1.98 21.25 -10.03
N GLU A 84 1.80 21.75 -8.81
CA GLU A 84 2.43 21.20 -7.62
C GLU A 84 1.80 19.86 -7.23
N ILE A 85 0.47 19.78 -7.30
CA ILE A 85 -0.24 18.53 -7.02
C ILE A 85 0.05 17.47 -8.08
N PHE A 86 0.12 17.84 -9.35
CA PHE A 86 0.55 16.90 -10.40
C PHE A 86 1.96 16.34 -10.15
N LEU A 87 2.91 17.21 -9.75
CA LEU A 87 4.28 16.78 -9.45
C LEU A 87 4.35 15.81 -8.28
N ASP A 88 3.44 15.90 -7.31
CA ASP A 88 3.33 14.93 -6.22
C ASP A 88 2.60 13.65 -6.64
N LEU A 89 1.47 13.76 -7.33
CA LEU A 89 0.67 12.63 -7.78
C LEU A 89 1.43 11.71 -8.74
N ARG A 90 2.27 12.27 -9.62
CA ARG A 90 3.11 11.46 -10.53
C ARG A 90 4.20 10.66 -9.83
N LYS A 91 4.59 11.02 -8.60
CA LYS A 91 5.61 10.27 -7.86
C LYS A 91 5.00 8.97 -7.35
N ALA A 92 5.82 7.92 -7.27
CA ALA A 92 5.45 6.72 -6.55
C ALA A 92 5.07 7.07 -5.11
N ALA A 93 3.99 6.49 -4.61
CA ALA A 93 3.76 6.43 -3.17
C ALA A 93 4.90 5.63 -2.51
N VAL A 94 5.22 5.90 -1.25
CA VAL A 94 6.33 5.24 -0.55
C VAL A 94 5.80 4.45 0.63
N LEU A 95 6.03 3.14 0.62
CA LEU A 95 5.81 2.27 1.78
C LEU A 95 7.15 1.99 2.46
N ILE A 96 7.35 2.56 3.64
CA ILE A 96 8.57 2.38 4.42
C ILE A 96 8.47 1.07 5.20
N VAL A 97 9.48 0.21 5.04
CA VAL A 97 9.58 -1.12 5.67
C VAL A 97 11.00 -1.33 6.21
N GLU A 98 11.20 -2.27 7.14
CA GLU A 98 12.54 -2.50 7.71
C GLU A 98 13.48 -3.15 6.68
N ASN A 99 12.99 -4.12 5.93
CA ASN A 99 13.68 -4.85 4.88
C ASN A 99 12.81 -4.91 3.60
N VAL A 100 13.30 -4.25 2.55
CA VAL A 100 12.57 -4.12 1.28
C VAL A 100 12.21 -5.48 0.66
N LEU A 101 13.11 -6.45 0.74
CA LEU A 101 12.91 -7.76 0.10
C LEU A 101 11.95 -8.64 0.88
N GLY A 102 12.08 -8.70 2.21
CA GLY A 102 11.20 -9.52 3.05
C GLY A 102 9.78 -8.99 3.02
N GLU A 103 9.66 -7.71 3.37
CA GLU A 103 8.38 -7.06 3.59
C GLU A 103 7.66 -6.71 2.28
N GLY A 104 8.42 -6.45 1.21
CA GLY A 104 7.86 -6.31 -0.13
C GLY A 104 7.14 -7.58 -0.59
N ASN A 105 7.79 -8.72 -0.44
CA ASN A 105 7.22 -10.01 -0.81
C ASN A 105 5.99 -10.36 0.04
N PHE A 106 6.01 -10.01 1.32
CA PHE A 106 4.83 -10.17 2.18
C PHE A 106 3.65 -9.34 1.73
N VAL A 107 3.84 -8.03 1.50
CA VAL A 107 2.73 -7.16 1.08
C VAL A 107 2.17 -7.63 -0.27
N GLY A 108 3.05 -8.02 -1.20
CA GLY A 108 2.62 -8.58 -2.49
C GLY A 108 1.82 -9.88 -2.34
N ALA A 109 2.30 -10.81 -1.51
CA ALA A 109 1.61 -12.08 -1.25
C ALA A 109 0.25 -11.90 -0.56
N VAL A 110 0.17 -11.01 0.43
CA VAL A 110 -1.08 -10.66 1.13
C VAL A 110 -2.06 -10.02 0.15
N ALA A 111 -1.62 -9.04 -0.65
CA ALA A 111 -2.46 -8.39 -1.64
C ALA A 111 -3.01 -9.41 -2.66
N ALA A 112 -2.16 -10.28 -3.19
CA ALA A 112 -2.58 -11.32 -4.13
C ALA A 112 -3.58 -12.30 -3.51
N ALA A 113 -3.33 -12.78 -2.29
CA ALA A 113 -4.19 -13.74 -1.59
C ALA A 113 -5.56 -13.17 -1.22
N LEU A 114 -5.62 -11.87 -0.89
CA LEU A 114 -6.86 -11.15 -0.57
C LEU A 114 -7.54 -10.52 -1.80
N GLY A 115 -7.04 -10.80 -3.02
CA GLY A 115 -7.65 -10.35 -4.27
C GLY A 115 -7.45 -8.86 -4.59
N ASP A 116 -6.49 -8.19 -3.96
CA ASP A 116 -6.21 -6.77 -4.13
C ASP A 116 -5.26 -6.52 -5.32
N GLN A 117 -5.83 -6.58 -6.52
CA GLN A 117 -5.05 -6.44 -7.76
C GLN A 117 -4.39 -5.07 -7.90
N ARG A 118 -4.96 -4.01 -7.32
CA ARG A 118 -4.39 -2.66 -7.42
C ARG A 118 -3.05 -2.57 -6.71
N ILE A 119 -2.93 -3.15 -5.51
CA ILE A 119 -1.65 -3.16 -4.78
C ILE A 119 -0.64 -4.07 -5.49
N VAL A 120 -1.09 -5.23 -6.01
CA VAL A 120 -0.24 -6.12 -6.82
C VAL A 120 0.34 -5.39 -8.04
N GLU A 121 -0.49 -4.66 -8.78
CA GLU A 121 -0.05 -3.86 -9.92
C GLU A 121 0.86 -2.70 -9.48
N ALA A 122 0.55 -2.05 -8.36
CA ALA A 122 1.31 -0.91 -7.88
C ALA A 122 2.75 -1.28 -7.47
N LEU A 123 2.96 -2.51 -6.99
CA LEU A 123 4.25 -3.05 -6.61
C LEU A 123 5.12 -3.48 -7.79
N LYS A 124 4.56 -3.58 -9.01
CA LYS A 124 5.36 -3.89 -10.20
C LYS A 124 6.24 -2.70 -10.57
N ASP A 125 7.55 -2.94 -10.72
CA ASP A 125 8.54 -1.91 -11.05
C ASP A 125 8.19 -1.12 -12.32
N GLU A 126 7.58 -1.78 -13.31
CA GLU A 126 7.17 -1.17 -14.58
C GLU A 126 6.09 -0.08 -14.42
N ASN A 127 5.24 -0.18 -13.40
CA ASN A 127 4.17 0.78 -13.14
C ASN A 127 4.66 1.95 -12.30
N GLY A 128 5.57 1.71 -11.35
CA GLY A 128 6.15 2.76 -10.51
C GLY A 128 5.13 3.49 -9.63
N TRP A 129 4.00 2.85 -9.25
CA TRP A 129 2.97 3.48 -8.43
C TRP A 129 3.27 3.40 -6.94
N LEU A 130 3.86 2.31 -6.48
CA LEU A 130 4.30 2.09 -5.11
C LEU A 130 5.77 1.71 -5.09
N ARG A 131 6.56 2.42 -4.30
CA ARG A 131 7.96 2.11 -4.04
C ARG A 131 8.13 1.69 -2.58
N LEU A 132 8.93 0.65 -2.37
CA LEU A 132 9.37 0.25 -1.05
C LEU A 132 10.60 1.08 -0.61
N GLY A 133 10.53 1.65 0.58
CA GLY A 133 11.61 2.41 1.20
C GLY A 133 12.23 1.64 2.35
N GLY A 134 13.47 1.17 2.20
CA GLY A 134 14.24 0.58 3.28
C GLY A 134 15.26 1.57 3.85
N PRO A 135 15.42 1.65 5.19
CA PRO A 135 16.40 2.54 5.81
C PRO A 135 17.86 2.16 5.50
N GLY A 136 18.15 0.92 5.11
CA GLY A 136 19.52 0.44 4.89
C GLY A 136 20.33 0.24 6.18
N GLY A 137 19.71 0.41 7.35
CA GLY A 137 20.33 0.27 8.66
C GLY A 137 19.32 0.36 9.81
N PHE A 138 19.69 -0.18 10.97
CA PHE A 138 18.83 -0.19 12.16
C PHE A 138 18.58 1.24 12.67
N GLY A 139 17.33 1.53 13.04
CA GLY A 139 16.95 2.81 13.67
C GLY A 139 16.85 4.02 12.74
N GLN A 140 17.08 3.86 11.43
CA GLN A 140 17.05 4.96 10.45
C GLN A 140 15.67 5.21 9.81
N MET A 141 14.65 4.40 10.13
CA MET A 141 13.29 4.58 9.59
C MET A 141 12.72 5.99 9.82
N PRO A 142 12.86 6.64 11.00
CA PRO A 142 12.32 7.98 11.18
C PRO A 142 13.00 9.03 10.30
N ALA A 143 14.31 8.93 10.09
CA ALA A 143 15.04 9.85 9.21
C ALA A 143 14.65 9.62 7.74
N LEU A 144 14.46 8.36 7.34
CA LEU A 144 13.91 8.02 6.04
C LEU A 144 12.50 8.62 5.88
N ALA A 145 11.62 8.46 6.87
CA ALA A 145 10.27 9.02 6.86
C ALA A 145 10.25 10.52 6.63
N VAL A 146 11.09 11.29 7.34
CA VAL A 146 11.25 12.74 7.12
C VAL A 146 11.62 13.01 5.66
N ARG A 147 12.68 12.37 5.16
CA ARG A 147 13.17 12.59 3.80
C ARG A 147 12.11 12.28 2.74
N GLU A 148 11.38 11.19 2.89
CA GLU A 148 10.33 10.80 1.95
C GLU A 148 9.13 11.74 2.03
N CYS A 149 8.73 12.18 3.23
CA CYS A 149 7.65 13.16 3.38
C CYS A 149 8.01 14.54 2.83
N ASP A 150 9.25 15.00 3.02
CA ASP A 150 9.77 16.26 2.46
C ASP A 150 9.85 16.21 0.92
N GLY A 151 9.84 15.01 0.36
CA GLY A 151 9.73 14.78 -1.07
C GLY A 151 8.38 15.18 -1.67
N PHE A 152 7.33 15.36 -0.86
CA PHE A 152 6.00 15.78 -1.30
C PHE A 152 5.67 17.20 -0.81
N LYS A 153 5.10 18.02 -1.67
CA LYS A 153 4.80 19.43 -1.36
C LYS A 153 3.39 19.62 -0.79
N LEU A 154 2.39 19.04 -1.43
CA LEU A 154 0.97 19.20 -1.12
C LEU A 154 0.33 17.89 -0.66
N VAL A 155 0.67 16.77 -1.30
CA VAL A 155 0.01 15.49 -1.05
C VAL A 155 1.03 14.44 -0.65
N LYS A 156 1.23 14.28 0.66
CA LYS A 156 2.14 13.26 1.21
C LYS A 156 1.58 11.86 1.01
N ARG A 157 2.25 11.05 0.19
CA ARG A 157 1.89 9.65 -0.11
C ARG A 157 2.91 8.69 0.49
N VAL A 158 3.09 8.80 1.81
CA VAL A 158 4.07 8.00 2.56
C VAL A 158 3.32 7.23 3.65
N ALA A 159 3.56 5.93 3.73
CA ALA A 159 3.10 5.07 4.81
C ALA A 159 4.27 4.26 5.38
N MET A 160 4.08 3.65 6.55
CA MET A 160 5.11 2.84 7.20
C MET A 160 4.51 1.56 7.79
N VAL A 161 5.19 0.44 7.61
CA VAL A 161 4.90 -0.83 8.28
C VAL A 161 6.04 -1.14 9.23
N VAL A 162 5.72 -1.50 10.47
CA VAL A 162 6.72 -1.81 11.50
C VAL A 162 6.33 -3.10 12.22
N ASP A 163 7.30 -3.98 12.42
CA ASP A 163 7.18 -5.10 13.34
C ASP A 163 6.95 -4.57 14.78
N SER A 164 6.10 -5.24 15.57
CA SER A 164 5.91 -4.79 16.95
C SER A 164 7.06 -5.18 17.87
N ASP A 165 7.83 -6.21 17.54
CA ASP A 165 8.87 -6.81 18.38
C ASP A 165 8.38 -7.27 19.78
N ARG A 166 7.07 -7.29 20.02
CA ARG A 166 6.47 -7.75 21.28
C ARG A 166 6.84 -9.21 21.54
N SER A 167 7.11 -9.54 22.80
CA SER A 167 7.30 -10.93 23.23
C SER A 167 6.02 -11.56 23.76
N GLU A 168 5.02 -10.74 24.12
CA GLU A 168 3.77 -11.20 24.73
C GLU A 168 2.58 -10.33 24.31
N HIS A 169 1.39 -10.88 24.46
CA HIS A 169 0.14 -10.16 24.21
C HIS A 169 -0.07 -9.04 25.24
N GLY A 170 -0.55 -7.88 24.78
CA GLY A 170 -0.77 -6.71 25.64
C GLY A 170 0.50 -5.96 26.06
N GLN A 171 1.69 -6.48 25.74
CA GLN A 171 2.94 -5.77 25.97
C GLN A 171 3.03 -4.52 25.08
N GLU A 172 3.49 -3.41 25.65
CA GLU A 172 3.84 -2.24 24.87
C GLU A 172 4.99 -2.57 23.89
N SER A 173 4.86 -2.13 22.64
CA SER A 173 5.92 -2.36 21.66
C SER A 173 7.13 -1.47 21.96
N PRO A 174 8.36 -2.01 21.95
CA PRO A 174 9.57 -1.20 22.01
C PRO A 174 9.70 -0.23 20.82
N ARG A 175 8.93 -0.43 19.75
CA ARG A 175 8.91 0.42 18.54
C ARG A 175 7.97 1.62 18.64
N GLN A 176 7.26 1.80 19.76
CA GLN A 176 6.36 2.93 19.99
C GLN A 176 7.02 4.29 19.72
N LYS A 177 8.25 4.50 20.22
CA LYS A 177 9.04 5.72 19.97
C LYS A 177 9.38 5.94 18.49
N THR A 178 9.54 4.87 17.72
CA THR A 178 9.82 4.95 16.27
C THR A 178 8.58 5.43 15.53
N VAL A 179 7.42 4.88 15.88
CA VAL A 179 6.10 5.26 15.34
C VAL A 179 5.79 6.72 15.64
N GLU A 180 5.96 7.15 16.89
CA GLU A 180 5.76 8.55 17.30
C GLU A 180 6.64 9.52 16.52
N LYS A 181 7.93 9.19 16.37
CA LYS A 181 8.85 10.02 15.56
C LYS A 181 8.43 10.09 14.09
N ALA A 182 7.97 8.99 13.50
CA ALA A 182 7.49 8.98 12.13
C ALA A 182 6.19 9.79 11.96
N ARG A 183 5.28 9.76 12.95
CA ARG A 183 4.10 10.65 12.95
C ARG A 183 4.50 12.13 13.03
N LEU A 184 5.46 12.47 13.89
CA LEU A 184 6.00 13.83 13.97
C LEU A 184 6.69 14.28 12.67
N ALA A 185 7.21 13.34 11.88
CA ALA A 185 7.74 13.58 10.54
C ALA A 185 6.63 13.78 9.47
N GLY A 186 5.37 13.58 9.83
CA GLY A 186 4.22 13.73 8.94
C GLY A 186 3.89 12.47 8.14
N VAL A 187 4.23 11.28 8.65
CA VAL A 187 3.66 10.02 8.15
C VAL A 187 2.32 9.79 8.84
N ASP A 188 1.24 10.04 8.11
CA ASP A 188 -0.12 9.88 8.63
C ASP A 188 -0.53 8.40 8.75
N GLU A 189 0.01 7.57 7.87
CA GLU A 189 -0.35 6.16 7.71
C GLU A 189 0.75 5.26 8.26
N ILE A 190 0.54 4.71 9.46
CA ILE A 190 1.50 3.79 10.08
C ILE A 190 0.76 2.57 10.59
N HIS A 191 1.17 1.40 10.14
CA HIS A 191 0.66 0.12 10.62
C HIS A 191 1.77 -0.61 11.38
N MET A 192 1.57 -0.79 12.68
CA MET A 192 2.41 -1.64 13.50
C MET A 192 1.71 -2.99 13.65
N LEU A 193 2.36 -4.06 13.23
CA LEU A 193 1.78 -5.40 13.28
C LEU A 193 1.35 -5.75 14.72
N ALA A 194 0.22 -6.42 14.89
CA ALA A 194 -0.30 -6.83 16.19
C ALA A 194 0.59 -7.92 16.79
N TRP A 195 1.00 -8.86 15.95
CA TRP A 195 1.98 -9.91 16.26
C TRP A 195 3.40 -9.39 16.19
N ARG A 196 4.33 -10.19 16.70
CA ARG A 196 5.72 -9.80 16.93
C ARG A 196 6.38 -9.26 15.66
N MET A 197 6.25 -9.99 14.57
CA MET A 197 6.95 -9.72 13.33
C MET A 197 6.19 -10.35 12.16
N MET A 198 6.52 -9.90 10.95
CA MET A 198 6.01 -10.45 9.69
C MET A 198 6.01 -11.97 9.60
N GLU A 199 7.05 -12.63 10.11
CA GLU A 199 7.18 -14.08 10.02
C GLU A 199 6.02 -14.79 10.74
N ASN A 200 5.41 -14.16 11.76
CA ASN A 200 4.23 -14.72 12.42
C ASN A 200 2.99 -14.70 11.51
N TYR A 201 2.97 -13.91 10.43
CA TYR A 201 1.90 -13.88 9.44
C TYR A 201 2.14 -14.82 8.25
N VAL A 202 3.22 -15.59 8.25
CA VAL A 202 3.52 -16.54 7.16
C VAL A 202 2.63 -17.78 7.28
N PRO A 203 1.82 -18.12 6.24
CA PRO A 203 0.99 -19.31 6.23
C PRO A 203 1.76 -20.62 6.39
N PHE A 204 1.15 -21.64 6.98
CA PHE A 204 1.80 -22.94 7.21
C PHE A 204 2.25 -23.62 5.92
N ARG A 205 1.50 -23.48 4.81
CA ARG A 205 1.92 -24.00 3.50
C ARG A 205 3.26 -23.42 3.04
N VAL A 206 3.52 -22.14 3.33
CA VAL A 206 4.81 -21.50 3.03
C VAL A 206 5.92 -22.12 3.88
N TRP A 207 5.67 -22.37 5.18
CA TRP A 207 6.62 -23.07 6.03
C TRP A 207 6.93 -24.49 5.55
N HIS A 208 5.91 -25.28 5.18
CA HIS A 208 6.10 -26.62 4.61
C HIS A 208 6.91 -26.59 3.30
N ARG A 209 6.69 -25.57 2.46
CA ARG A 209 7.42 -25.39 1.20
C ARG A 209 8.90 -25.13 1.41
N HIS A 210 9.27 -24.30 2.38
CA HIS A 210 10.68 -23.97 2.68
C HIS A 210 11.38 -25.03 3.53
N PHE A 211 10.63 -25.71 4.39
CA PHE A 211 11.18 -26.65 5.36
C PHE A 211 10.46 -28.02 5.31
N PRO A 212 10.56 -28.75 4.19
CA PRO A 212 9.83 -30.01 4.00
C PRO A 212 10.22 -31.10 5.01
N VAL A 213 11.40 -31.01 5.62
CA VAL A 213 11.89 -31.97 6.64
C VAL A 213 11.53 -31.57 8.07
N LYS A 214 10.86 -30.43 8.28
CA LYS A 214 10.52 -29.86 9.60
C LYS A 214 9.04 -30.03 9.95
N ASP A 215 8.42 -31.10 9.46
CA ASP A 215 6.97 -31.32 9.60
C ASP A 215 6.49 -31.33 11.06
N GLU A 216 7.26 -31.94 11.97
CA GLU A 216 6.94 -31.95 13.40
C GLU A 216 6.95 -30.54 14.01
N GLN A 217 7.91 -29.70 13.61
CA GLN A 217 8.02 -28.32 14.10
C GLN A 217 6.88 -27.45 13.57
N ILE A 218 6.52 -27.61 12.30
CA ILE A 218 5.38 -26.90 11.70
C ILE A 218 4.07 -27.36 12.34
N SER A 219 3.90 -28.66 12.60
CA SER A 219 2.74 -29.20 13.31
C SER A 219 2.64 -28.67 14.73
N LYS A 220 3.76 -28.55 15.45
CA LYS A 220 3.80 -27.90 16.78
C LYS A 220 3.34 -26.45 16.72
N LEU A 221 3.83 -25.67 15.75
CA LEU A 221 3.41 -24.29 15.56
C LEU A 221 1.93 -24.15 15.21
N ARG A 222 1.42 -25.05 14.38
CA ARG A 222 0.00 -25.14 14.02
C ARG A 222 -0.89 -25.48 15.20
N GLY A 223 -0.39 -26.28 16.15
CA GLY A 223 -1.08 -26.61 17.40
C GLY A 223 -0.98 -25.53 18.49
N MET A 224 -0.20 -24.46 18.29
CA MET A 224 -0.13 -23.36 19.27
C MET A 224 -1.42 -22.54 19.25
N ILE A 225 -1.79 -22.02 20.42
CA ILE A 225 -2.85 -21.03 20.53
C ILE A 225 -2.42 -19.78 19.72
N PRO A 226 -3.29 -19.16 18.89
CA PRO A 226 -2.92 -18.04 18.03
C PRO A 226 -2.16 -16.91 18.74
N GLN A 227 -2.59 -16.55 19.95
CA GLN A 227 -1.90 -15.53 20.77
C GLN A 227 -0.46 -15.95 21.12
N GLN A 228 -0.21 -17.21 21.44
CA GLN A 228 1.16 -17.69 21.71
C GLN A 228 2.00 -17.70 20.43
N ARG A 229 1.43 -18.21 19.33
CA ARG A 229 2.08 -18.24 18.01
C ARG A 229 2.46 -16.83 17.54
N GLY A 230 1.57 -15.86 17.73
CA GLY A 230 1.76 -14.47 17.27
C GLY A 230 2.97 -13.77 17.88
N TYR A 231 3.41 -14.18 19.07
CA TYR A 231 4.60 -13.61 19.72
C TYR A 231 5.81 -14.54 19.76
N HIS A 232 5.69 -15.74 19.19
CA HIS A 232 6.77 -16.70 19.12
C HIS A 232 7.90 -16.21 18.21
N ASN A 233 9.15 -16.43 18.63
CA ASN A 233 10.31 -16.02 17.84
C ASN A 233 10.64 -17.06 16.77
N LEU A 234 9.95 -16.99 15.63
CA LEU A 234 10.07 -17.96 14.54
C LEU A 234 11.48 -18.01 13.91
N LYS A 235 12.24 -16.90 13.96
CA LYS A 235 13.66 -16.90 13.53
C LYS A 235 14.52 -17.84 14.38
N LYS A 236 14.25 -17.93 15.69
CA LYS A 236 14.95 -18.87 16.57
C LYS A 236 14.49 -20.31 16.34
N GLU A 237 13.19 -20.52 16.11
CA GLU A 237 12.60 -21.84 15.89
C GLU A 237 13.13 -22.51 14.60
N PHE A 238 13.13 -21.76 13.49
CA PHE A 238 13.55 -22.31 12.20
C PHE A 238 15.05 -22.18 11.91
N GLY A 239 15.78 -21.46 12.76
CA GLY A 239 17.24 -21.31 12.72
C GLY A 239 17.71 -20.09 11.93
N SER A 240 19.02 -19.84 11.97
CA SER A 240 19.65 -18.62 11.42
C SER A 240 19.64 -18.50 9.89
N ARG A 241 19.25 -19.55 9.16
CA ARG A 241 19.10 -19.55 7.70
C ARG A 241 17.64 -19.43 7.31
N MET A 242 17.02 -18.30 7.65
CA MET A 242 15.71 -17.96 7.11
C MET A 242 15.81 -17.80 5.59
N PRO A 243 14.80 -18.26 4.81
CA PRO A 243 14.73 -17.98 3.39
C PRO A 243 14.86 -16.49 3.12
N LYS A 244 15.69 -16.12 2.13
CA LYS A 244 15.81 -14.71 1.71
C LYS A 244 14.47 -14.16 1.18
N GLN A 245 13.72 -15.03 0.52
CA GLN A 245 12.37 -14.78 0.03
C GLN A 245 11.41 -15.67 0.81
N MET A 246 10.66 -15.06 1.73
CA MET A 246 9.76 -15.80 2.60
C MET A 246 8.53 -16.30 1.83
N PHE A 247 8.03 -15.55 0.85
CA PHE A 247 6.87 -15.88 0.03
C PHE A 247 7.34 -16.28 -1.37
N PRO A 248 7.33 -17.59 -1.71
CA PRO A 248 7.75 -18.05 -3.03
C PRO A 248 6.79 -17.61 -4.13
N ASP A 249 7.30 -17.12 -5.26
CA ASP A 249 6.48 -16.65 -6.38
C ASP A 249 5.67 -17.78 -7.06
N ASP A 250 6.12 -19.03 -6.92
CA ASP A 250 5.46 -20.22 -7.46
C ASP A 250 4.30 -20.73 -6.58
N LEU A 251 4.10 -20.14 -5.40
CA LEU A 251 3.08 -20.57 -4.45
C LEU A 251 1.90 -19.61 -4.44
N SER A 252 0.78 -20.04 -5.05
CA SER A 252 -0.49 -19.32 -4.94
C SER A 252 -1.09 -19.52 -3.54
N LEU A 253 -1.21 -18.39 -2.83
CA LEU A 253 -1.88 -18.27 -1.54
C LEU A 253 -3.29 -17.68 -1.72
N SER A 254 -4.14 -17.99 -0.77
CA SER A 254 -5.54 -17.58 -0.67
C SER A 254 -5.79 -16.95 0.70
N GLU A 255 -6.93 -16.27 0.86
CA GLU A 255 -7.36 -15.75 2.17
C GLU A 255 -7.41 -16.83 3.26
N ASP A 256 -7.84 -18.06 2.91
CA ASP A 256 -7.93 -19.18 3.85
C ASP A 256 -6.58 -19.57 4.45
N ASP A 257 -5.50 -19.44 3.67
CA ASP A 257 -4.13 -19.71 4.13
C ASP A 257 -3.71 -18.75 5.26
N PHE A 258 -4.21 -17.52 5.24
CA PHE A 258 -4.00 -16.54 6.30
C PHE A 258 -5.03 -16.67 7.43
N ALA A 259 -6.28 -17.02 7.12
CA ALA A 259 -7.32 -17.26 8.12
C ALA A 259 -6.97 -18.41 9.06
N GLU A 260 -6.27 -19.44 8.54
CA GLU A 260 -5.74 -20.57 9.31
C GLU A 260 -4.80 -20.14 10.46
N LEU A 261 -4.22 -18.94 10.38
CA LEU A 261 -3.28 -18.45 11.40
C LEU A 261 -4.00 -17.94 12.66
N GLY A 262 -5.25 -17.50 12.54
CA GLY A 262 -6.05 -16.98 13.64
C GLY A 262 -7.18 -16.05 13.18
N PRO A 263 -8.20 -15.83 14.03
CA PRO A 263 -9.44 -15.16 13.64
C PRO A 263 -9.26 -13.68 13.24
N ASP A 264 -8.27 -12.99 13.83
CA ASP A 264 -8.07 -11.56 13.62
C ASP A 264 -7.08 -11.24 12.49
N VAL A 265 -6.38 -12.27 11.97
CA VAL A 265 -5.27 -12.09 11.03
C VAL A 265 -5.73 -11.46 9.72
N VAL A 266 -6.77 -12.02 9.10
CA VAL A 266 -7.28 -11.49 7.83
C VAL A 266 -7.80 -10.05 7.99
N ALA A 267 -8.44 -9.75 9.11
CA ALA A 267 -8.94 -8.41 9.40
C ALA A 267 -7.78 -7.39 9.46
N GLU A 268 -6.72 -7.70 10.22
CA GLU A 268 -5.53 -6.86 10.31
C GLU A 268 -4.84 -6.69 8.95
N LEU A 269 -4.69 -7.78 8.18
CA LEU A 269 -4.09 -7.72 6.85
C LEU A 269 -4.91 -6.84 5.90
N ARG A 270 -6.24 -6.84 5.99
CA ARG A 270 -7.10 -5.90 5.26
C ARG A 270 -6.90 -4.45 5.71
N GLU A 271 -6.68 -4.20 7.00
CA GLU A 271 -6.35 -2.86 7.50
C GLU A 271 -5.00 -2.37 6.97
N LEU A 272 -4.01 -3.25 6.89
CA LEU A 272 -2.72 -2.97 6.25
C LEU A 272 -2.90 -2.59 4.77
N LEU A 273 -3.67 -3.37 4.00
CA LEU A 273 -3.94 -3.04 2.59
C LEU A 273 -4.74 -1.74 2.46
N ALA A 274 -5.74 -1.52 3.32
CA ALA A 274 -6.52 -0.29 3.34
C ALA A 274 -5.65 0.95 3.65
N MET A 275 -4.65 0.81 4.52
CA MET A 275 -3.64 1.85 4.75
C MET A 275 -2.84 2.15 3.47
N ILE A 276 -2.40 1.12 2.75
CA ILE A 276 -1.68 1.30 1.48
C ILE A 276 -2.57 2.01 0.44
N HIS A 277 -3.86 1.68 0.36
CA HIS A 277 -4.83 2.39 -0.50
C HIS A 277 -5.02 3.87 -0.16
N ARG A 278 -4.72 4.29 1.07
CA ARG A 278 -4.77 5.72 1.46
C ARG A 278 -3.55 6.49 0.96
N ILE A 279 -2.46 5.82 0.56
CA ILE A 279 -1.30 6.48 -0.05
C ILE A 279 -1.20 6.25 -1.55
N LEU A 280 -1.68 5.13 -2.09
CA LEU A 280 -1.98 5.00 -3.52
C LEU A 280 -3.08 5.97 -3.88
#